data_AF-A0A4Q2YDZ6-F1
#
_entry.id   AF-A0A4Q2YDZ6-F1
#
_cell.length_a   1.000
_cell.length_b   1.000
_cell.length_c   1.000
_cell.angle_alpha   90.00
_cell.angle_beta   90.00
_cell.angle_gamma   90.00
#
_symmetry.space_group_name_H-M   'P 1'
#
loop_
_entity.id
_entity.type
_entity.pdbx_description
1 polymer ?
#
loop_
_entity_poly.entity_id
_entity_poly.type
_entity_poly.pdbx_seq_one_letter_code
_entity_poly.pdbx_strand_id
1 'polypeptide(L)'
;MKIKIPGIILILFLFLSGCEFKTSFSSGEELKGEGITFVVPHETSSYSQGSGGITYSSATVEAKTDGKKLTVGGRDYGALSMGDKVDFREKGRVLVNGVERKPIAP
;
A
#
# COMPACT_ATOMS: atom_id res chain seq x y z
N MET A 1 -35.02 -57.00 8.44
CA MET A 1 -34.89 -56.36 7.12
C MET A 1 -33.75 -55.34 7.23
N LYS A 2 -32.57 -55.63 6.65
CA LYS A 2 -31.36 -54.79 6.72
C LYS A 2 -31.00 -54.38 5.30
N ILE A 3 -31.22 -53.11 4.97
CA ILE A 3 -30.91 -52.55 3.66
C ILE A 3 -29.43 -52.14 3.65
N LYS A 4 -28.63 -52.78 2.79
CA LYS A 4 -27.27 -52.40 2.44
C LYS A 4 -27.35 -51.26 1.42
N ILE A 5 -26.69 -50.14 1.67
CA ILE A 5 -26.53 -49.05 0.70
C ILE A 5 -25.11 -49.17 0.12
N PRO A 6 -24.94 -49.54 -1.16
CA PRO A 6 -23.64 -49.53 -1.81
C PRO A 6 -23.36 -48.15 -2.44
N GLY A 7 -22.09 -47.78 -2.47
CA GLY A 7 -21.50 -47.11 -3.62
C GLY A 7 -21.72 -45.60 -3.80
N ILE A 8 -20.59 -44.90 -3.79
CA ILE A 8 -20.25 -43.84 -4.75
C ILE A 8 -21.10 -42.56 -4.63
N ILE A 9 -20.64 -41.62 -3.80
CA ILE A 9 -20.94 -40.19 -3.99
C ILE A 9 -19.62 -39.50 -4.35
N LEU A 10 -19.36 -39.56 -5.65
CA LEU A 10 -18.90 -38.48 -6.52
C LEU A 10 -18.05 -37.37 -5.87
N ILE A 11 -16.73 -37.53 -6.04
CA ILE A 11 -15.73 -36.46 -5.97
C ILE A 11 -16.17 -35.33 -6.92
N LEU A 12 -16.54 -34.16 -6.37
CA LEU A 12 -16.91 -32.98 -7.16
C LEU A 12 -15.84 -31.90 -7.02
N PHE A 13 -14.97 -31.87 -8.02
CA PHE A 13 -14.33 -30.71 -8.66
C PHE A 13 -13.74 -29.60 -7.76
N LEU A 14 -12.42 -29.71 -7.59
CA LEU A 14 -11.42 -28.71 -8.02
C LEU A 14 -11.99 -27.39 -8.54
N PHE A 15 -12.07 -26.38 -7.67
CA PHE A 15 -11.77 -25.01 -8.05
C PHE A 15 -10.48 -24.59 -7.34
N LEU A 16 -9.35 -25.12 -7.85
CA LEU A 16 -8.05 -24.48 -7.69
C LEU A 16 -8.00 -23.26 -8.62
N SER A 17 -8.83 -22.26 -8.35
CA SER A 17 -8.50 -20.90 -8.76
C SER A 17 -7.43 -20.42 -7.79
N GLY A 18 -6.19 -20.86 -8.04
CA GLY A 18 -5.01 -20.24 -7.49
C GLY A 18 -4.93 -18.82 -8.03
N CYS A 19 -5.66 -17.89 -7.40
CA CYS A 19 -5.11 -16.55 -7.29
C CYS A 19 -3.79 -16.74 -6.55
N GLU A 20 -2.68 -16.51 -7.23
CA GLU A 20 -1.43 -16.18 -6.56
C GLU A 20 -1.73 -14.93 -5.72
N PHE A 21 -2.21 -15.14 -4.50
CA PHE A 21 -2.27 -14.11 -3.48
C PHE A 21 -0.82 -13.85 -3.11
N LYS A 22 -0.16 -13.00 -3.91
CA LYS A 22 1.11 -12.38 -3.57
C LYS A 22 0.84 -11.43 -2.42
N THR A 23 0.62 -11.97 -1.22
CA THR A 23 0.92 -11.26 0.01
C THR A 23 2.42 -11.12 0.08
N SER A 24 2.94 -10.11 -0.62
CA SER A 24 4.08 -9.42 -0.05
C SER A 24 3.59 -8.82 1.26
N PHE A 25 3.75 -9.57 2.35
CA PHE A 25 3.77 -9.07 3.72
C PHE A 25 4.95 -8.10 3.81
N SER A 26 4.74 -6.92 3.26
CA SER A 26 5.64 -5.80 3.43
C SER A 26 4.87 -4.90 4.38
N SER A 27 5.17 -5.13 5.66
CA SER A 27 4.46 -4.68 6.86
C SER A 27 4.47 -3.16 7.00
N GLY A 28 3.71 -2.49 6.13
CA GLY A 28 3.45 -1.07 6.23
C GLY A 28 1.95 -0.81 6.28
N GLU A 29 1.61 0.34 6.85
CA GLU A 29 0.25 0.84 6.92
C GLU A 29 -0.06 1.65 5.66
N GLU A 30 -1.28 1.50 5.11
CA GLU A 30 -1.72 2.30 3.97
C GLU A 30 -2.57 3.48 4.43
N LEU A 31 -2.14 4.70 4.08
CA LEU A 31 -2.88 5.94 4.28
C LEU A 31 -3.42 6.42 2.94
N LYS A 32 -4.69 6.83 2.87
CA LYS A 32 -5.37 7.21 1.63
C LYS A 32 -5.98 8.60 1.74
N GLY A 33 -5.68 9.45 0.77
CA GLY A 33 -6.19 10.83 0.71
C GLY A 33 -6.00 11.41 -0.69
N GLU A 34 -6.99 12.15 -1.19
CA GLU A 34 -7.00 12.77 -2.52
C GLU A 34 -6.58 11.82 -3.67
N GLY A 35 -7.01 10.55 -3.60
CA GLY A 35 -6.68 9.54 -4.61
C GLY A 35 -5.24 9.03 -4.58
N ILE A 36 -4.43 9.46 -3.61
CA ILE A 36 -3.07 8.98 -3.37
C ILE A 36 -3.07 7.96 -2.24
N THR A 37 -2.18 6.98 -2.31
CA THR A 37 -1.92 6.04 -1.20
C THR A 37 -0.47 6.21 -0.72
N PHE A 38 -0.27 6.47 0.57
CA PHE A 38 1.04 6.34 1.22
C PHE A 38 1.14 4.96 1.87
N VAL A 39 2.27 4.29 1.69
CA VAL A 39 2.62 3.05 2.37
C VAL A 39 3.75 3.39 3.33
N VAL A 40 3.43 3.42 4.63
CA VAL A 40 4.33 3.89 5.68
C VAL A 40 4.85 2.74 6.53
N PRO A 41 6.06 2.83 7.11
CA PRO A 41 6.56 1.82 8.03
C PRO A 41 5.71 1.72 9.30
N HIS A 42 5.66 0.53 9.91
CA HIS A 42 5.09 0.35 11.26
C HIS A 42 6.04 0.92 12.31
N GLU A 43 5.88 2.20 12.60
CA GLU A 43 6.57 2.90 13.68
C GLU A 43 5.65 3.93 14.35
N THR A 44 6.04 4.39 15.54
CA THR A 44 5.33 5.47 16.22
C THR A 44 5.30 6.70 15.30
N SER A 45 4.09 7.07 14.91
CA SER A 45 3.86 8.12 13.92
C SER A 45 2.58 8.88 14.25
N SER A 46 2.47 10.06 13.67
CA SER A 46 1.26 10.87 13.62
C SER A 46 0.89 11.07 12.15
N TYR A 47 -0.40 10.98 11.84
CA TYR A 47 -0.88 11.22 10.49
C TYR A 47 -2.26 11.85 10.46
N SER A 48 -2.55 12.53 9.35
CA SER A 48 -3.86 13.02 8.97
C SER A 48 -4.11 12.69 7.50
N GLN A 49 -5.30 12.18 7.18
CA GLN A 49 -5.69 11.81 5.81
C GLN A 49 -7.11 12.30 5.52
N GLY A 50 -7.39 12.70 4.28
CA GLY A 50 -8.71 13.14 3.87
C GLY A 50 -8.71 13.88 2.53
N SER A 51 -9.67 14.77 2.34
CA SER A 51 -9.83 15.56 1.11
C SER A 51 -8.78 16.67 0.92
N GLY A 52 -7.93 16.91 1.92
CA GLY A 52 -6.77 17.81 1.81
C GLY A 52 -5.46 17.08 1.48
N GLY A 53 -5.54 15.77 1.23
CA GLY A 53 -4.40 14.90 1.00
C GLY A 53 -3.97 14.12 2.25
N ILE A 54 -2.66 13.88 2.39
CA ILE A 54 -2.08 13.08 3.46
C ILE A 54 -0.92 13.86 4.07
N THR A 55 -0.87 13.93 5.40
CA THR A 55 0.32 14.35 6.14
C THR A 55 0.69 13.20 7.08
N TYR A 56 1.95 12.81 7.07
CA TYR A 56 2.51 11.74 7.88
C TYR A 56 3.84 12.22 8.48
N SER A 57 4.05 11.96 9.76
CA SER A 57 5.26 12.31 10.48
C SER A 57 5.64 11.19 11.43
N SER A 58 6.87 10.73 11.34
CA SER A 58 7.48 9.72 12.18
C SER A 58 8.92 10.09 12.52
N ALA A 59 9.61 9.23 13.26
CA ALA A 59 11.03 9.41 13.54
C ALA A 59 11.92 9.31 12.28
N THR A 60 11.46 8.65 11.22
CA THR A 60 12.28 8.40 10.02
C THR A 60 11.81 9.12 8.77
N VAL A 61 10.53 9.49 8.70
CA VAL A 61 9.92 10.14 7.53
C VAL A 61 8.96 11.23 7.98
N GLU A 62 9.09 12.39 7.33
CA GLU A 62 8.06 13.42 7.31
C GLU A 62 7.60 13.57 5.86
N ALA A 63 6.34 13.27 5.57
CA ALA A 63 5.81 13.29 4.22
C ALA A 63 4.46 14.00 4.16
N LYS A 64 4.23 14.76 3.09
CA LYS A 64 2.98 15.43 2.82
C LYS A 64 2.63 15.36 1.35
N THR A 65 1.35 15.21 1.06
CA THR A 65 0.76 15.42 -0.26
C THR A 65 -0.55 16.18 -0.13
N ASP A 66 -0.86 17.02 -1.11
CA ASP A 66 -2.15 17.67 -1.32
C ASP A 66 -2.99 16.96 -2.41
N GLY A 67 -2.58 15.75 -2.80
CA GLY A 67 -3.16 14.99 -3.92
C GLY A 67 -2.49 15.25 -5.27
N LYS A 68 -1.71 16.33 -5.39
CA LYS A 68 -1.06 16.74 -6.64
C LYS A 68 0.45 16.79 -6.54
N LYS A 69 1.00 16.99 -5.35
CA LYS A 69 2.44 17.19 -5.15
C LYS A 69 2.93 16.40 -3.94
N LEU A 70 4.09 15.75 -4.07
CA LEU A 70 4.76 15.08 -2.96
C LEU A 70 5.84 15.97 -2.34
N THR A 71 5.82 16.10 -1.02
CA THR A 71 6.90 16.71 -0.23
C THR A 71 7.36 15.72 0.83
N VAL A 72 8.68 15.52 0.97
CA VAL A 72 9.27 14.62 1.97
C VAL A 72 10.46 15.32 2.64
N GLY A 73 10.44 15.42 3.97
CA GLY A 73 11.46 16.12 4.76
C GLY A 73 11.66 17.57 4.32
N GLY A 74 10.57 18.27 4.00
CA GLY A 74 10.59 19.63 3.46
C GLY A 74 11.09 19.77 2.01
N ARG A 75 11.41 18.68 1.31
CA ARG A 75 11.88 18.72 -0.08
C ARG A 75 10.79 18.29 -1.06
N ASP A 76 10.78 18.91 -2.23
CA ASP A 76 9.86 18.61 -3.32
C ASP A 76 10.25 17.32 -4.06
N TYR A 77 9.32 16.40 -4.30
CA TYR A 77 9.51 15.16 -5.07
C TYR A 77 8.67 15.14 -6.36
N GLY A 78 8.08 16.29 -6.70
CA GLY A 78 7.32 16.51 -7.91
C GLY A 78 5.85 16.13 -7.80
N ALA A 79 5.21 16.14 -8.97
CA ALA A 79 3.79 15.90 -9.09
C ALA A 79 3.43 14.42 -8.84
N LEU A 80 2.22 14.22 -8.32
CA LEU A 80 1.55 12.94 -8.18
C LEU A 80 0.27 12.95 -9.03
N SER A 81 -0.13 11.76 -9.46
CA SER A 81 -1.39 11.52 -10.16
C SER A 81 -2.31 10.65 -9.31
N MET A 82 -3.62 10.80 -9.50
CA MET A 82 -4.58 9.92 -8.84
C MET A 82 -4.26 8.44 -9.13
N GLY A 83 -4.29 7.62 -8.09
CA GLY A 83 -3.88 6.21 -8.13
C GLY A 83 -2.41 5.98 -7.80
N ASP A 84 -1.58 7.03 -7.71
CA ASP A 84 -0.19 6.87 -7.31
C ASP A 84 -0.08 6.31 -5.88
N LYS A 85 0.83 5.35 -5.74
CA LYS A 85 1.23 4.76 -4.47
C LYS A 85 2.64 5.19 -4.12
N VAL A 86 2.82 5.83 -2.98
CA VAL A 86 4.11 6.31 -2.47
C VAL A 86 4.54 5.42 -1.31
N ASP A 87 5.73 4.82 -1.40
CA ASP A 87 6.26 3.88 -0.42
C ASP A 87 7.44 4.48 0.33
N PHE A 88 7.35 4.43 1.66
CA PHE A 88 8.31 4.93 2.63
C PHE A 88 8.89 3.84 3.53
N ARG A 89 8.56 2.56 3.29
CA ARG A 89 9.00 1.45 4.15
C ARG A 89 10.51 1.26 4.13
N GLU A 90 11.15 1.61 3.01
CA GLU A 90 12.61 1.62 2.89
C GLU A 90 13.18 2.95 3.38
N LYS A 91 13.85 2.93 4.53
CA LYS A 91 14.39 4.13 5.18
C LYS A 91 15.27 4.95 4.21
N GLY A 92 14.92 6.23 4.06
CA GLY A 92 15.65 7.18 3.22
C GLY A 92 15.37 7.07 1.72
N ARG A 93 14.50 6.15 1.30
CA ARG A 93 14.06 6.00 -0.09
C ARG A 93 12.60 6.43 -0.22
N VAL A 94 12.26 7.00 -1.36
CA VAL A 94 10.89 7.37 -1.71
C VAL A 94 10.58 6.73 -3.04
N LEU A 95 9.68 5.75 -3.05
CA LEU A 95 9.29 5.05 -4.27
C LEU A 95 7.88 5.47 -4.64
N VAL A 96 7.68 5.92 -5.88
CA VAL A 96 6.33 6.18 -6.42
C VAL A 96 6.04 5.10 -7.46
N ASN A 97 5.00 4.31 -7.22
CA ASN A 97 4.64 3.14 -8.03
C ASN A 97 5.81 2.17 -8.21
N GLY A 98 6.63 1.99 -7.16
CA GLY A 98 7.80 1.12 -7.17
C GLY A 98 9.05 1.72 -7.83
N VAL A 99 8.98 2.93 -8.37
CA VAL A 99 10.12 3.64 -8.96
C VAL A 99 10.66 4.66 -7.96
N GLU A 100 11.94 4.54 -7.61
CA GLU A 100 12.59 5.50 -6.72
C GLU A 100 12.62 6.90 -7.34
N ARG A 101 12.20 7.89 -6.57
CA ARG A 101 12.28 9.31 -6.93
C ARG A 101 13.29 10.02 -6.05
N LYS A 102 13.97 11.00 -6.65
CA LYS A 102 14.87 11.92 -5.95
C LYS A 102 14.16 13.27 -5.75
N PRO A 103 14.56 14.06 -4.74
CA PRO A 103 14.09 15.43 -4.62
C PRO A 103 14.40 16.23 -5.88
N ILE A 104 13.47 17.09 -6.28
CA ILE A 104 13.71 18.15 -7.26
C ILE A 104 14.58 19.19 -6.57
N ALA A 105 15.68 19.57 -7.22
CA ALA A 105 16.55 20.64 -6.73
C ALA A 105 15.74 21.95 -6.60
N PRO A 106 16.02 22.77 -5.57
CA PRO A 106 15.36 24.06 -5.41
C PRO A 106 15.60 25.01 -6.59
#